data_AF-A0A834Z4Q0-F1
#
_entry.id   AF-A0A834Z4Q0-F1
#
_cell.length_a   1.000
_cell.length_b   1.000
_cell.length_c   1.000
_cell.angle_alpha   90.00
_cell.angle_beta   90.00
_cell.angle_gamma   90.00
#
_symmetry.space_group_name_H-M   'P 1'
#
loop_
_entity.id
_entity.type
_entity.pdbx_description
1 polymer ?
#
loop_
_entity_poly.entity_id
_entity_poly.type
_entity_poly.pdbx_seq_one_letter_code
_entity_poly.pdbx_strand_id
1 'polypeptide(L)'
;MNNASFVLPSSFSILQAQQQGIPGVFTTDFPAFPPVQFDYTGNVSRALWQPVPGTKVYKLKYGSRVQIVLQGTNIFTAENHPIHLHGYDFYIIAEGFGNFNSKTDTSKFNLVDPPLRNTVGVNVNGWAVIRFVADNPGVWLMHCHLDVHITWGLAMAFLVENGVGELQSIEPPPADLPPC
;
A
#
# COMPACT_ATOMS: atom_id res chain seq x y z
N MET A 1 0.10 3.46 -7.14
CA MET A 1 0.16 4.27 -5.89
C MET A 1 1.46 5.07 -5.86
N ASN A 2 1.49 6.31 -5.34
CA ASN A 2 2.66 7.22 -5.37
C ASN A 2 3.36 7.32 -6.76
N ASN A 3 2.55 7.44 -7.82
CA ASN A 3 3.00 7.48 -9.22
C ASN A 3 3.71 6.21 -9.76
N ALA A 4 3.74 5.11 -8.98
CA ALA A 4 4.11 3.78 -9.47
C ALA A 4 2.85 3.00 -9.86
N SER A 5 2.78 2.53 -11.10
CA SER A 5 1.76 1.58 -11.56
C SER A 5 2.30 0.17 -11.37
N PHE A 6 1.67 -0.60 -10.49
CA PHE A 6 2.16 -1.92 -10.12
C PHE A 6 1.99 -2.92 -11.26
N VAL A 7 3.08 -3.60 -11.61
CA VAL A 7 3.08 -4.68 -12.61
C VAL A 7 3.21 -6.01 -11.87
N LEU A 8 2.28 -6.93 -12.09
CA LEU A 8 2.36 -8.29 -11.56
C LEU A 8 3.54 -9.02 -12.23
N PRO A 9 4.46 -9.63 -11.45
CA PRO A 9 5.51 -10.46 -12.02
C PRO A 9 4.95 -11.64 -12.81
N SER A 10 5.63 -12.01 -13.89
CA SER A 10 5.24 -13.13 -14.75
C SER A 10 6.09 -14.39 -14.58
N SER A 11 7.27 -14.29 -13.97
CA SER A 11 8.23 -15.41 -13.88
C SER A 11 8.32 -16.03 -12.49
N PHE A 12 8.18 -15.24 -11.43
CA PHE A 12 8.21 -15.69 -10.05
C PHE A 12 7.31 -14.79 -9.21
N SER A 13 6.60 -15.36 -8.24
CA SER A 13 5.93 -14.54 -7.23
C SER A 13 6.97 -13.71 -6.45
N ILE A 14 6.57 -12.55 -5.94
CA ILE A 14 7.45 -11.70 -5.13
C ILE A 14 7.94 -12.45 -3.88
N LEU A 15 7.05 -13.24 -3.27
CA LEU A 15 7.39 -14.03 -2.09
C LEU A 15 8.46 -15.09 -2.41
N GLN A 16 8.26 -15.86 -3.49
CA GLN A 16 9.24 -16.86 -3.91
C GLN A 16 10.58 -16.21 -4.26
N ALA A 17 10.56 -15.11 -5.02
CA ALA A 17 11.76 -14.39 -5.40
C ALA A 17 12.53 -13.89 -4.18
N GLN A 18 11.83 -13.41 -3.15
CA GLN A 18 12.43 -13.00 -1.89
C GLN A 18 13.04 -14.18 -1.13
N GLN A 19 12.32 -15.30 -0.98
CA GLN A 19 12.80 -16.46 -0.23
C GLN A 19 14.02 -17.14 -0.89
N GLN A 20 14.04 -17.17 -2.23
CA GLN A 20 15.08 -17.85 -3.01
C GLN A 20 16.18 -16.90 -3.49
N GLY A 21 16.10 -15.60 -3.20
CA GLY A 21 17.08 -14.60 -3.63
C GLY A 21 17.15 -14.39 -5.14
N ILE A 22 16.02 -14.50 -5.85
CA ILE A 22 15.96 -14.39 -7.31
C ILE A 22 16.03 -12.91 -7.71
N PRO A 23 17.06 -12.48 -8.47
CA PRO A 23 17.21 -11.08 -8.85
C PRO A 23 16.23 -10.69 -9.97
N GLY A 24 15.90 -9.40 -10.06
CA GLY A 24 15.19 -8.82 -11.20
C GLY A 24 13.67 -8.96 -11.19
N VAL A 25 13.06 -9.58 -10.16
CA VAL A 25 11.60 -9.76 -10.06
C VAL A 25 10.91 -8.53 -9.49
N PHE A 26 11.52 -7.87 -8.50
CA PHE A 26 11.00 -6.67 -7.86
C PHE A 26 12.15 -5.81 -7.31
N THR A 27 11.84 -4.57 -6.93
CA THR A 27 12.75 -3.67 -6.21
C THR A 27 12.12 -3.22 -4.90
N THR A 28 12.93 -2.91 -3.88
CA THR A 28 12.46 -2.48 -2.55
C THR A 28 12.41 -0.96 -2.38
N ASP A 29 12.32 -0.22 -3.48
CA ASP A 29 12.42 1.23 -3.53
C ASP A 29 11.05 1.91 -3.76
N PHE A 30 9.95 1.27 -3.36
CA PHE A 30 8.65 1.94 -3.37
C PHE A 30 8.73 3.22 -2.52
N PRO A 31 8.33 4.39 -3.04
CA PRO A 31 8.55 5.64 -2.33
C PRO A 31 7.53 5.82 -1.19
N ALA A 32 8.00 6.22 -0.01
CA ALA A 32 7.14 6.50 1.15
C ALA A 32 6.20 7.70 0.92
N PHE A 33 6.61 8.61 0.04
CA PHE A 33 5.88 9.83 -0.32
C PHE A 33 5.73 9.93 -1.83
N PRO A 34 4.69 10.60 -2.36
CA PRO A 34 4.59 10.85 -3.78
C PRO A 34 5.82 11.66 -4.26
N PRO A 35 6.42 11.32 -5.41
CA PRO A 35 7.64 11.96 -5.91
C PRO A 35 7.45 13.44 -6.27
N VAL A 36 6.20 13.84 -6.54
CA VAL A 36 5.81 15.23 -6.82
C VAL A 36 4.61 15.58 -5.96
N GLN A 37 4.69 16.72 -5.28
CA GLN A 37 3.57 17.29 -4.54
C GLN A 37 2.85 18.33 -5.39
N PHE A 38 1.52 18.29 -5.35
CA PHE A 38 0.64 19.22 -6.04
C PHE A 38 -0.69 19.28 -5.28
N ASP A 39 -1.61 20.14 -5.73
CA ASP A 39 -2.98 20.15 -5.23
C ASP A 39 -3.71 18.90 -5.75
N TYR A 40 -3.69 17.81 -4.96
CA TYR A 40 -4.18 16.50 -5.38
C TYR A 40 -5.66 16.49 -5.72
N THR A 41 -6.46 17.25 -4.97
CA THR A 41 -7.92 17.37 -5.14
C THR A 41 -8.34 18.61 -5.92
N GLY A 42 -7.40 19.32 -6.54
CA GLY A 42 -7.66 20.50 -7.36
C GLY A 42 -7.79 20.19 -8.86
N ASN A 43 -7.40 21.16 -9.69
CA ASN A 43 -7.28 20.97 -11.13
C ASN A 43 -5.88 20.40 -11.45
N VAL A 44 -5.81 19.11 -11.77
CA VAL A 44 -4.54 18.40 -11.97
C VAL A 44 -4.11 18.41 -13.43
N SER A 45 -2.92 18.95 -13.69
CA SER A 45 -2.32 18.98 -15.04
C SER A 45 -2.22 17.59 -15.65
N ARG A 46 -2.57 17.47 -16.95
CA ARG A 46 -2.43 16.22 -17.72
C ARG A 46 -1.00 15.69 -17.78
N ALA A 47 0.00 16.54 -17.59
CA ALA A 47 1.41 16.12 -17.50
C ALA A 47 1.68 15.17 -16.32
N LEU A 48 0.82 15.14 -15.31
CA LEU A 48 0.93 14.30 -14.11
C LEU A 48 0.12 13.01 -14.20
N TRP A 49 -0.59 12.76 -15.31
CA TRP A 49 -1.54 11.64 -15.40
C TRP A 49 -0.88 10.29 -15.65
N GLN A 50 0.37 10.29 -16.12
CA GLN A 50 1.05 9.06 -16.50
C GLN A 50 1.91 8.51 -15.35
N PRO A 51 1.52 7.38 -14.72
CA PRO A 51 2.38 6.69 -13.77
C PRO A 51 3.49 5.92 -14.48
N VAL A 52 4.53 5.58 -13.70
CA VAL A 52 5.65 4.75 -14.16
C VAL A 52 5.36 3.30 -13.81
N PRO A 53 5.31 2.37 -14.78
CA PRO A 53 5.14 0.94 -14.51
C PRO A 53 6.32 0.36 -13.74
N GLY A 54 6.06 -0.55 -12.82
CA GLY A 54 7.10 -1.36 -12.18
C GLY A 54 6.60 -2.19 -11.00
N THR A 55 7.40 -3.18 -10.62
CA THR A 55 7.14 -4.04 -9.45
C THR A 55 7.98 -3.55 -8.26
N LYS A 56 7.47 -2.54 -7.57
CA LYS A 56 8.13 -1.92 -6.41
C LYS A 56 7.42 -2.32 -5.12
N VAL A 57 8.19 -2.77 -4.12
CA VAL A 57 7.70 -3.12 -2.78
C VAL A 57 8.24 -2.17 -1.73
N TYR A 58 7.49 -1.98 -0.64
CA TYR A 58 7.93 -1.20 0.51
C TYR A 58 8.40 -2.15 1.61
N LYS A 59 9.68 -2.09 1.98
CA LYS A 59 10.23 -2.97 3.02
C LYS A 59 9.93 -2.42 4.42
N LEU A 60 9.42 -3.27 5.30
CA LEU A 60 9.12 -2.98 6.70
C LEU A 60 9.87 -3.95 7.60
N LYS A 61 10.43 -3.43 8.69
CA LYS A 61 10.97 -4.29 9.76
C LYS A 61 9.82 -4.89 10.56
N TYR A 62 9.96 -6.14 10.98
CA TYR A 62 9.06 -6.78 11.93
C TYR A 62 8.77 -5.89 13.15
N GLY A 63 7.51 -5.80 13.56
CA GLY A 63 7.06 -5.03 14.72
C GLY A 63 6.99 -3.51 14.50
N SER A 64 7.26 -3.01 13.29
CA SER A 64 7.14 -1.57 12.99
C SER A 64 5.69 -1.09 13.18
N ARG A 65 5.50 0.04 13.86
CA ARG A 65 4.19 0.71 13.93
C ARG A 65 4.05 1.61 12.72
N VAL A 66 3.18 1.22 11.79
CA VAL A 66 3.03 1.88 10.50
C VAL A 66 1.82 2.80 10.54
N GLN A 67 1.99 4.03 10.04
CA GLN A 67 0.88 4.93 9.73
C GLN A 67 0.93 5.23 8.24
N ILE A 68 -0.19 5.04 7.55
CA ILE A 68 -0.32 5.37 6.14
C ILE A 68 -1.37 6.46 6.01
N VAL A 69 -1.02 7.50 5.25
CA VAL A 69 -1.98 8.50 4.76
C VAL A 69 -2.26 8.17 3.31
N LEU A 70 -3.48 7.71 3.03
CA LEU A 70 -3.96 7.46 1.69
C LEU A 70 -4.63 8.74 1.18
N GLN A 71 -4.12 9.31 0.09
CA GLN A 71 -4.63 10.54 -0.53
C GLN A 71 -5.21 10.22 -1.90
N GLY A 72 -6.50 10.51 -2.10
CA GLY A 72 -7.15 10.49 -3.41
C GLY A 72 -6.68 11.67 -4.27
N THR A 73 -6.74 11.53 -5.59
CA THR A 73 -6.37 12.59 -6.53
C THR A 73 -7.46 12.79 -7.58
N ASN A 74 -7.47 13.96 -8.22
CA ASN A 74 -8.37 14.27 -9.34
C ASN A 74 -7.71 14.02 -10.71
N ILE A 75 -6.68 13.19 -10.77
CA ILE A 75 -6.14 12.67 -12.03
C ILE A 75 -7.24 11.85 -12.70
N PHE A 76 -7.55 12.14 -13.97
CA PHE A 76 -8.68 11.60 -14.73
C PHE A 76 -10.05 12.00 -14.15
N THR A 77 -10.42 11.48 -12.98
CA THR A 77 -11.64 11.85 -12.24
C THR A 77 -11.44 11.59 -10.75
N ALA A 78 -12.11 12.38 -9.91
CA ALA A 78 -12.21 12.09 -8.49
C ALA A 78 -13.11 10.86 -8.28
N GLU A 79 -12.67 9.88 -7.49
CA GLU A 79 -13.40 8.64 -7.24
C GLU A 79 -13.19 8.16 -5.81
N ASN A 80 -14.13 7.37 -5.29
CA ASN A 80 -13.91 6.63 -4.05
C ASN A 80 -13.12 5.34 -4.37
N HIS A 81 -12.02 5.12 -3.67
CA HIS A 81 -11.24 3.90 -3.83
C HIS A 81 -11.28 3.07 -2.53
N PRO A 82 -11.88 1.86 -2.53
CA PRO A 82 -11.75 0.93 -1.42
C PRO A 82 -10.34 0.33 -1.44
N ILE A 83 -9.46 0.76 -0.53
CA ILE A 83 -8.08 0.25 -0.42
C ILE A 83 -8.06 -0.88 0.60
N HIS A 84 -7.69 -2.06 0.14
CA HIS A 84 -7.55 -3.29 0.92
C HIS A 84 -6.08 -3.62 1.16
N LEU A 85 -5.76 -4.12 2.36
CA LEU A 85 -4.44 -4.62 2.73
C LEU A 85 -4.55 -6.10 3.12
N HIS A 86 -3.79 -6.95 2.42
CA HIS A 86 -3.70 -8.38 2.75
C HIS A 86 -2.90 -8.57 4.05
N GLY A 87 -3.16 -9.67 4.77
CA GLY A 87 -2.38 -10.07 5.95
C GLY A 87 -2.57 -9.22 7.21
N TYR A 88 -3.37 -8.16 7.14
CA TYR A 88 -3.64 -7.24 8.24
C TYR A 88 -5.08 -6.77 8.25
N ASP A 89 -5.65 -6.65 9.46
CA ASP A 89 -6.60 -5.57 9.73
C ASP A 89 -5.81 -4.35 10.24
N PHE A 90 -6.38 -3.16 10.06
CA PHE A 90 -5.82 -1.88 10.48
C PHE A 90 -6.89 -0.99 11.10
N TYR A 91 -6.44 -0.06 11.94
CA TYR A 91 -7.31 0.96 12.50
C TYR A 91 -7.45 2.13 11.53
N ILE A 92 -8.67 2.50 11.17
CA ILE A 92 -8.93 3.74 10.43
C ILE A 92 -9.07 4.85 11.46
N ILE A 93 -8.03 5.68 11.60
CA ILE A 93 -7.95 6.67 12.68
C ILE A 93 -8.49 8.03 12.28
N ALA A 94 -8.58 8.35 10.99
CA ALA A 94 -9.22 9.55 10.51
C ALA A 94 -9.52 9.44 9.02
N GLU A 95 -10.53 10.19 8.59
CA GLU A 95 -10.85 10.45 7.19
C GLU A 95 -11.15 11.94 7.03
N GLY A 96 -11.00 12.44 5.80
CA GLY A 96 -11.31 13.83 5.50
C GLY A 96 -11.37 14.10 4.01
N PHE A 97 -11.72 15.34 3.68
CA PHE A 97 -11.78 15.83 2.31
C PHE A 97 -10.64 16.83 2.05
N GLY A 98 -10.34 17.07 0.77
CA GLY A 98 -9.25 17.89 0.29
C GLY A 98 -7.90 17.17 0.33
N ASN A 99 -6.84 17.98 0.39
CA ASN A 99 -5.48 17.49 0.61
C ASN A 99 -5.22 17.34 2.11
N PHE A 100 -4.71 16.18 2.54
CA PHE A 100 -4.31 15.97 3.92
C PHE A 100 -3.24 16.98 4.36
N ASN A 101 -3.47 17.63 5.50
CA ASN A 101 -2.54 18.56 6.12
C ASN A 101 -2.14 18.05 7.52
N SER A 102 -0.91 17.55 7.63
CA SER A 102 -0.39 16.99 8.88
C SER A 102 -0.35 17.96 10.07
N LYS A 103 -0.35 19.28 9.81
CA LYS A 103 -0.35 20.30 10.86
C LYS A 103 -1.72 20.51 11.49
N THR A 104 -2.79 20.25 10.75
CA THR A 104 -4.17 20.56 11.18
C THR A 104 -5.02 19.31 11.36
N ASP A 105 -4.88 18.33 10.47
CA ASP A 105 -5.76 17.14 10.43
C ASP A 105 -5.40 16.08 11.46
N THR A 106 -4.19 16.12 12.04
CA THR A 106 -3.81 15.22 13.14
C THR A 106 -4.69 15.40 14.38
N SER A 107 -5.29 16.58 14.55
CA SER A 107 -6.30 16.84 15.60
C SER A 107 -7.60 16.03 15.42
N LYS A 108 -7.86 15.50 14.22
CA LYS A 108 -9.05 14.70 13.89
C LYS A 108 -8.86 13.21 14.20
N PHE A 109 -7.67 12.79 14.65
CA PHE A 109 -7.38 11.37 14.85
C PHE A 109 -8.21 10.81 16.02
N ASN A 110 -9.05 9.83 15.72
CA ASN A 110 -9.63 8.96 16.73
C ASN A 110 -8.56 7.96 17.20
N LEU A 111 -8.04 8.19 18.40
CA LEU A 111 -7.04 7.33 19.04
C LEU A 111 -7.61 6.54 20.23
N VAL A 112 -8.93 6.55 20.41
CA VAL A 112 -9.61 5.88 21.53
C VAL A 112 -10.27 4.59 21.05
N ASP A 113 -11.14 4.69 20.04
CA ASP A 113 -11.95 3.58 19.52
C ASP A 113 -12.08 3.59 17.98
N PRO A 114 -10.98 3.73 17.22
CA PRO A 114 -11.05 3.70 15.77
C PRO A 114 -11.54 2.33 15.27
N PRO A 115 -12.34 2.27 14.18
CA PRO A 115 -12.77 1.01 13.61
C PRO A 115 -11.59 0.19 13.08
N LEU A 116 -11.59 -1.10 13.40
CA LEU A 116 -10.66 -2.10 12.87
C LEU A 116 -11.26 -2.74 11.60
N ARG A 117 -10.55 -2.64 10.48
CA ARG A 117 -10.97 -3.11 9.15
C ARG A 117 -9.75 -3.55 8.33
N ASN A 118 -9.95 -4.40 7.33
CA ASN A 118 -8.93 -4.69 6.30
C ASN A 118 -9.09 -3.85 5.03
N THR A 119 -10.18 -3.08 4.91
CA THR A 119 -10.49 -2.25 3.75
C THR A 119 -11.01 -0.89 4.21
N VAL A 120 -10.49 0.20 3.63
CA VAL A 120 -10.91 1.59 3.89
C VAL A 120 -11.31 2.28 2.60
N GLY A 121 -12.39 3.05 2.63
CA GLY A 121 -12.75 3.93 1.53
C GLY A 121 -11.90 5.20 1.57
N VAL A 122 -11.12 5.45 0.52
CA VAL A 122 -10.55 6.78 0.29
C VAL A 122 -11.60 7.57 -0.47
N ASN A 123 -12.33 8.44 0.22
CA ASN A 123 -13.48 9.14 -0.35
C ASN A 123 -13.12 10.05 -1.53
N VAL A 124 -14.12 10.32 -2.39
CA VAL A 124 -14.03 11.27 -3.50
C VAL A 124 -13.49 12.61 -2.98
N ASN A 125 -12.43 13.13 -3.61
CA ASN A 125 -11.74 14.34 -3.17
C ASN A 125 -11.27 14.26 -1.70
N GLY A 126 -10.76 13.12 -1.24
CA GLY A 126 -10.44 12.95 0.17
C GLY A 126 -9.22 12.10 0.48
N TRP A 127 -9.05 11.83 1.76
CA TRP A 127 -7.96 11.07 2.33
C TRP A 127 -8.45 10.20 3.50
N ALA A 128 -7.70 9.16 3.79
CA ALA A 128 -7.87 8.30 4.95
C ALA A 128 -6.52 8.06 5.63
N VAL A 129 -6.51 7.93 6.95
CA VAL A 129 -5.31 7.59 7.73
C VAL A 129 -5.54 6.27 8.44
N ILE A 130 -4.66 5.31 8.19
CA ILE A 130 -4.71 3.99 8.80
C ILE A 130 -3.45 3.70 9.61
N ARG A 131 -3.58 2.87 10.64
CA ARG A 131 -2.46 2.36 11.45
C ARG A 131 -2.54 0.86 11.65
N PHE A 132 -1.39 0.20 11.56
CA PHE A 132 -1.22 -1.22 11.90
C PHE A 132 0.20 -1.46 12.45
N VAL A 133 0.41 -2.65 13.01
CA VAL A 133 1.74 -3.13 13.39
C VAL A 133 2.17 -4.14 12.36
N ALA A 134 3.37 -4.00 11.79
CA ALA A 134 3.92 -4.93 10.80
C ALA A 134 4.50 -6.17 11.49
N ASP A 135 3.65 -6.98 12.12
CA ASP A 135 3.98 -8.17 12.92
C ASP A 135 3.68 -9.50 12.22
N ASN A 136 3.37 -9.45 10.92
CA ASN A 136 3.13 -10.61 10.07
C ASN A 136 4.20 -10.66 8.95
N PRO A 137 5.28 -11.45 9.09
CA PRO A 137 6.34 -11.57 8.09
C PRO A 137 5.84 -12.13 6.76
N GLY A 138 6.29 -11.56 5.65
CA GLY A 138 5.89 -12.00 4.32
C GLY A 138 5.72 -10.87 3.31
N VAL A 139 5.01 -11.17 2.23
CA VAL A 139 4.71 -10.20 1.18
C VAL A 139 3.20 -9.97 1.12
N TRP A 140 2.78 -8.74 1.37
CA TRP A 140 1.36 -8.39 1.54
C TRP A 140 0.92 -7.33 0.54
N LEU A 141 -0.01 -7.71 -0.35
CA LEU A 141 -0.54 -6.81 -1.36
C LEU A 141 -1.47 -5.77 -0.70
N MET A 142 -1.26 -4.51 -1.04
CA MET A 142 -2.20 -3.42 -0.77
C MET A 142 -2.71 -2.88 -2.10
N HIS A 143 -4.01 -2.91 -2.33
CA HIS A 143 -4.58 -2.57 -3.62
C HIS A 143 -5.98 -1.97 -3.50
N CYS A 144 -6.41 -1.27 -4.55
CA CYS A 144 -7.82 -0.93 -4.69
C CYS A 144 -8.64 -2.20 -4.98
N HIS A 145 -9.77 -2.36 -4.31
CA HIS A 145 -10.66 -3.52 -4.41
C HIS A 145 -11.68 -3.39 -5.57
N LEU A 146 -11.41 -2.48 -6.52
CA LEU A 146 -12.08 -2.43 -7.81
C LEU A 146 -11.20 -3.17 -8.82
N ASP A 147 -11.71 -4.27 -9.40
CA ASP A 147 -10.93 -5.19 -10.24
C ASP A 147 -10.23 -4.50 -11.43
N VAL A 148 -10.89 -3.49 -12.01
CA VAL A 148 -10.30 -2.68 -13.07
C VAL A 148 -9.08 -1.87 -12.60
N HIS A 149 -9.08 -1.39 -11.36
CA HIS A 149 -7.99 -0.57 -10.83
C HIS A 149 -6.79 -1.39 -10.37
N ILE A 150 -7.00 -2.57 -9.77
CA ILE A 150 -5.90 -3.48 -9.46
C ILE A 150 -5.19 -3.91 -10.75
N THR A 151 -5.93 -4.20 -11.83
CA THR A 151 -5.34 -4.58 -13.13
C THR A 151 -4.63 -3.43 -13.84
N TRP A 152 -5.04 -2.18 -13.61
CA TRP A 152 -4.30 -0.97 -14.06
C TRP A 152 -3.10 -0.61 -13.16
N GLY A 153 -2.87 -1.34 -12.07
CA GLY A 153 -1.72 -1.15 -11.20
C GLY A 153 -1.93 -0.19 -10.03
N LEU A 154 -3.18 0.07 -9.61
CA LEU A 154 -3.49 0.74 -8.34
C LEU A 154 -3.25 -0.20 -7.16
N ALA A 155 -2.01 -0.64 -7.03
CA ALA A 155 -1.53 -1.56 -6.02
C ALA A 155 -0.08 -1.23 -5.61
N MET A 156 0.38 -1.92 -4.56
CA MET A 156 1.77 -2.05 -4.10
C MET A 156 1.85 -3.26 -3.18
N ALA A 157 3.05 -3.75 -2.84
CA ALA A 157 3.19 -4.79 -1.81
C ALA A 157 4.16 -4.37 -0.68
N PHE A 158 3.81 -4.69 0.57
CA PHE A 158 4.72 -4.59 1.70
C PHE A 158 5.54 -5.86 1.78
N LEU A 159 6.85 -5.72 1.94
CA LEU A 159 7.74 -6.81 2.32
C LEU A 159 8.05 -6.66 3.80
N VAL A 160 7.44 -7.49 4.64
CA VAL A 160 7.70 -7.50 6.09
C VAL A 160 8.76 -8.54 6.38
N GLU A 161 9.89 -8.08 6.92
CA GLU A 161 11.02 -8.93 7.27
C GLU A 161 10.68 -9.88 8.43
N ASN A 162 11.46 -10.95 8.56
CA ASN A 162 11.41 -11.81 9.74
C ASN A 162 11.85 -11.02 10.98
N GLY A 163 11.25 -11.35 12.12
CA GLY A 163 11.70 -10.98 13.45
C GLY A 163 12.79 -11.93 13.96
N VAL A 164 12.90 -12.04 15.30
CA VAL A 164 13.96 -12.83 15.95
C VAL A 164 13.51 -14.27 16.20
N GLY A 165 12.23 -14.46 16.54
CA GLY A 165 11.69 -15.77 16.87
C GLY A 165 11.27 -16.59 15.64
N GLU A 166 11.16 -17.90 15.85
CA GLU A 166 10.59 -18.83 14.85
C GLU A 166 9.17 -18.40 14.45
N LEU A 167 8.32 -18.08 15.43
CA LEU A 167 6.95 -17.56 15.21
C LEU A 167 6.92 -16.13 14.64
N GLN A 168 8.08 -15.51 14.44
CA GLN A 168 8.22 -14.20 13.81
C GLN A 168 8.90 -14.33 12.45
N SER A 169 8.98 -15.54 11.90
CA SER A 169 9.62 -15.81 10.62
C SER A 169 8.63 -16.45 9.66
N ILE A 170 8.83 -16.20 8.37
CA ILE A 170 8.04 -16.88 7.34
C ILE A 170 8.32 -18.38 7.33
N GLU A 171 7.26 -19.17 7.19
CA GLU A 171 7.36 -20.61 7.01
C GLU A 171 7.99 -20.97 5.65
N PRO A 172 8.64 -22.14 5.54
CA PRO A 172 9.08 -22.66 4.25
C PRO A 172 7.86 -22.85 3.33
N PRO A 173 8.03 -22.68 2.00
CA PRO A 173 6.95 -22.91 1.06
C PRO A 173 6.46 -24.36 1.13
N PRO A 174 5.17 -24.60 0.90
CA PRO A 174 4.62 -25.96 0.88
C PRO A 174 5.20 -26.76 -0.29
N ALA A 175 5.30 -28.08 -0.14
CA ALA A 175 5.95 -28.95 -1.13
C ALA A 175 5.23 -29.01 -2.49
N ASP A 176 3.96 -28.64 -2.52
CA ASP A 176 3.08 -28.58 -3.68
C ASP A 176 2.86 -27.14 -4.19
N LEU A 177 3.72 -26.18 -3.80
CA LEU A 177 3.67 -24.82 -4.33
C LEU A 177 3.70 -24.86 -5.88
N PRO A 178 2.69 -24.29 -6.58
CA PRO A 178 2.64 -24.32 -8.02
C PRO A 178 3.89 -23.71 -8.66
N PRO A 179 4.45 -24.35 -9.71
CA PRO A 179 5.52 -23.73 -10.49
C PRO A 179 5.00 -22.47 -11.18
N CYS A 180 5.86 -21.45 -11.27
CA CYS A 180 5.58 -20.21 -12.00
C CYS A 180 5.74 -20.41 -13.52
#